data_AF-A0A7Z9GVT8-F1
#
_entry.id   AF-A0A7Z9GVT8-F1
#
_cell.length_a   1.000
_cell.length_b   1.000
_cell.length_c   1.000
_cell.angle_alpha   90.00
_cell.angle_beta   90.00
_cell.angle_gamma   90.00
#
_symmetry.space_group_name_H-M   'P 1'
#
loop_
_entity.id
_entity.type
_entity.pdbx_description
1 polymer ?
#
loop_
_entity_poly.entity_id
_entity_poly.type
_entity_poly.pdbx_seq_one_letter_code
_entity_poly.pdbx_strand_id
1 'polypeptide(L)'
;MYPHERSLVAKMKGKPFALLGINSDSKEKVRAALKRENITWRSFWDGGNTNGPIATQYGVRGWPTIYVLDHEGIIRYKGVRGNAMDDAVEDLLGKVSAGNVIHATSETFATHLNAEKPLLLDFYADW
;
A
#
# COMPACT_ATOMS: atom_id res chain seq x y z
N MET A 1 -6.75 -1.94 -13.14
CA MET A 1 -5.93 -1.68 -11.95
C MET A 1 -6.74 -0.85 -10.95
N TYR A 2 -7.02 0.43 -11.20
CA TYR A 2 -7.79 1.29 -10.27
C TYR A 2 -9.14 0.76 -9.77
N PRO A 3 -10.00 0.11 -10.58
CA PRO A 3 -11.25 -0.45 -10.05
C PRO A 3 -11.01 -1.49 -8.95
N HIS A 4 -10.00 -2.35 -9.13
CA HIS A 4 -9.65 -3.39 -8.18
C HIS A 4 -9.03 -2.78 -6.91
N GLU A 5 -8.13 -1.82 -7.04
CA GLU A 5 -7.52 -1.10 -5.90
C GLU A 5 -8.55 -0.32 -5.09
N ARG A 6 -9.51 0.36 -5.75
CA ARG A 6 -10.63 1.00 -5.06
C ARG A 6 -11.45 -0.01 -4.26
N SER A 7 -11.72 -1.19 -4.84
CA SER A 7 -12.42 -2.27 -4.14
C SER A 7 -11.62 -2.77 -2.94
N LEU A 8 -10.31 -2.97 -3.09
CA LEU A 8 -9.42 -3.42 -2.02
C LEU A 8 -9.35 -2.39 -0.88
N VAL A 9 -9.14 -1.10 -1.19
CA VAL A 9 -9.14 -0.01 -0.21
C VAL A 9 -10.47 0.07 0.54
N ALA A 10 -11.60 -0.11 -0.14
CA ALA A 10 -12.91 -0.15 0.50
C ALA A 10 -13.06 -1.37 1.43
N LYS A 11 -12.66 -2.57 0.96
CA LYS A 11 -12.69 -3.83 1.73
C LYS A 11 -11.81 -3.78 2.98
N MET A 12 -10.68 -3.07 2.91
CA MET A 12 -9.72 -2.94 4.00
C MET A 12 -9.99 -1.74 4.93
N LYS A 13 -11.12 -1.03 4.75
CA LYS A 13 -11.49 0.07 5.63
C LYS A 13 -11.58 -0.40 7.09
N GLY A 14 -10.89 0.30 7.99
CA GLY A 14 -10.83 -0.03 9.41
C GLY A 14 -9.82 -1.13 9.76
N LYS A 15 -9.25 -1.82 8.77
CA LYS A 15 -8.14 -2.75 8.98
C LYS A 15 -6.82 -1.98 9.03
N PRO A 16 -5.78 -2.59 9.60
CA PRO A 16 -4.48 -1.96 9.70
C PRO A 16 -3.79 -2.16 8.32
N PHE A 17 -4.26 -1.40 7.33
CA PHE A 17 -3.85 -1.48 5.92
C PHE A 17 -3.86 -0.07 5.32
N ALA A 18 -2.92 0.23 4.44
CA ALA A 18 -3.00 1.41 3.58
C ALA A 18 -2.49 1.05 2.18
N LEU A 19 -2.96 1.71 1.12
CA LEU A 19 -2.36 1.63 -0.20
C LEU A 19 -1.63 2.94 -0.47
N LEU A 20 -0.38 2.91 -0.95
CA LEU A 20 0.34 4.08 -1.41
C LEU A 20 0.58 4.00 -2.92
N GLY A 21 0.12 4.98 -3.69
CA GLY A 21 0.40 5.09 -5.11
C GLY A 21 1.70 5.83 -5.37
N ILE A 22 2.62 5.28 -6.16
CA ILE A 22 3.83 5.97 -6.64
C ILE A 22 3.72 6.16 -8.14
N ASN A 23 3.79 7.41 -8.61
CA ASN A 23 3.52 7.74 -10.02
C ASN A 23 4.66 8.51 -10.68
N SER A 24 5.05 8.06 -11.88
CA SER A 24 6.16 8.59 -12.67
C SER A 24 5.78 9.62 -13.75
N ASP A 25 4.49 9.92 -13.94
CA ASP A 25 4.06 10.92 -14.92
C ASP A 25 4.39 12.35 -14.49
N SER A 26 4.27 13.32 -15.41
CA SER A 26 4.32 14.73 -15.07
C SER A 26 3.31 15.07 -13.96
N LYS A 27 3.66 15.99 -13.07
CA LYS A 27 2.84 16.36 -11.91
C LYS A 27 1.40 16.75 -12.28
N GLU A 28 1.21 17.39 -13.44
CA GLU A 28 -0.07 17.81 -13.99
C GLU A 28 -0.93 16.58 -14.33
N LYS A 29 -0.35 15.60 -15.03
CA LYS A 29 -1.01 14.32 -15.35
C LYS A 29 -1.38 13.56 -14.08
N VAL A 30 -0.50 13.51 -13.07
CA VAL A 30 -0.81 12.86 -11.78
C VAL A 30 -2.04 13.51 -11.16
N ARG A 31 -2.07 14.83 -11.03
CA ARG A 31 -3.23 15.56 -10.48
C ARG A 31 -4.51 15.29 -11.28
N ALA A 32 -4.42 15.26 -12.60
CA ALA A 32 -5.56 14.97 -13.47
C ALA A 32 -6.07 13.54 -13.28
N ALA A 33 -5.18 12.55 -13.21
CA ALA A 33 -5.51 11.15 -12.99
C ALA A 33 -6.17 10.93 -11.62
N LEU A 34 -5.63 11.53 -10.54
CA LEU A 34 -6.22 11.44 -9.20
C LEU A 34 -7.67 11.89 -9.18
N LYS A 35 -7.98 12.98 -9.89
CA LYS A 35 -9.35 13.50 -10.00
C LYS A 35 -10.23 12.63 -10.91
N ARG A 36 -9.73 12.25 -12.09
CA ARG A 36 -10.49 11.47 -13.08
C ARG A 36 -10.88 10.09 -12.54
N GLU A 37 -9.94 9.44 -11.86
CA GLU A 37 -10.08 8.06 -11.38
C GLU A 37 -10.61 7.98 -9.94
N ASN A 38 -10.93 9.13 -9.32
CA ASN A 38 -11.37 9.21 -7.92
C ASN A 38 -10.44 8.44 -6.97
N ILE A 39 -9.13 8.68 -7.09
CA ILE A 39 -8.12 8.02 -6.28
C ILE A 39 -8.12 8.65 -4.89
N THR A 40 -8.47 7.86 -3.88
CA THR A 40 -8.59 8.31 -2.48
C THR A 40 -7.42 7.90 -1.61
N TRP A 41 -6.57 6.99 -2.09
CA TRP A 41 -5.38 6.58 -1.36
C TRP A 41 -4.25 7.60 -1.53
N ARG A 42 -3.29 7.56 -0.60
CA ARG A 42 -2.16 8.49 -0.60
C ARG A 42 -1.29 8.22 -1.82
N SER A 43 -1.01 9.28 -2.58
CA SER A 43 -0.25 9.17 -3.83
C SER A 43 0.98 10.10 -3.80
N PHE A 44 2.09 9.62 -4.33
CA PHE A 44 3.37 10.31 -4.41
C PHE A 44 3.78 10.51 -5.87
N TRP A 45 4.28 11.70 -6.17
CA TRP A 45 4.86 12.00 -7.47
C TRP A 45 6.37 11.75 -7.42
N ASP A 46 6.84 10.82 -8.24
CA ASP A 46 8.22 10.33 -8.21
C ASP A 46 9.10 11.01 -9.27
N GLY A 47 9.00 12.33 -9.38
CA GLY A 47 9.92 13.13 -10.19
C GLY A 47 9.70 13.11 -11.70
N GLY A 48 8.55 12.62 -12.18
CA GLY A 48 8.13 12.76 -13.57
C GLY A 48 8.89 11.91 -14.59
N ASN A 49 9.56 10.86 -14.11
CA ASN A 49 10.20 9.84 -14.95
C ASN A 49 10.22 8.49 -14.24
N THR A 50 10.54 7.40 -14.96
CA THR A 50 10.51 6.03 -14.44
C THR A 50 11.70 5.68 -13.53
N ASN A 51 12.67 6.58 -13.37
CA ASN A 51 13.86 6.46 -12.52
C ASN A 51 13.82 7.48 -11.37
N GLY A 52 12.63 7.80 -10.86
CA GLY A 52 12.44 8.64 -9.70
C GLY A 52 13.18 8.13 -8.46
N PRO A 53 13.39 8.99 -7.44
CA PRO A 53 14.12 8.61 -6.23
C PRO A 53 13.51 7.42 -5.51
N ILE A 54 12.17 7.30 -5.45
CA ILE A 54 11.50 6.19 -4.76
C ILE A 54 11.64 4.91 -5.59
N ALA A 55 11.34 4.96 -6.90
CA ALA A 55 11.47 3.82 -7.80
C ALA A 55 12.90 3.25 -7.83
N THR A 56 13.90 4.14 -7.81
CA THR A 56 15.33 3.77 -7.76
C THR A 56 15.65 3.06 -6.45
N GLN A 57 15.23 3.61 -5.30
CA GLN A 57 15.45 3.01 -3.99
C GLN A 57 14.84 1.61 -3.87
N TYR A 58 13.67 1.39 -4.47
CA TYR A 58 12.96 0.11 -4.46
C TYR A 58 13.35 -0.82 -5.62
N GLY A 59 14.39 -0.47 -6.39
CA GLY A 59 14.91 -1.29 -7.50
C GLY A 59 13.86 -1.60 -8.57
N VAL A 60 12.93 -0.69 -8.83
CA VAL A 60 11.91 -0.84 -9.87
C VAL A 60 12.58 -0.76 -11.24
N ARG A 61 12.38 -1.79 -12.06
CA ARG A 61 12.95 -1.89 -13.43
C ARG A 61 11.90 -1.99 -14.53
N GLY A 62 10.63 -1.98 -14.16
CA GLY A 62 9.50 -2.10 -15.07
C GLY A 62 8.24 -1.57 -14.41
N TRP A 63 7.39 -0.97 -15.22
CA TRP A 63 6.14 -0.37 -14.76
C TRP A 63 4.97 -1.04 -15.48
N PRO A 64 3.86 -1.35 -14.78
CA PRO A 64 3.63 -1.21 -13.34
C PRO A 64 4.33 -2.31 -12.51
N THR A 65 4.69 -2.00 -11.25
CA THR A 65 5.24 -2.95 -10.26
C THR A 65 4.50 -2.80 -8.93
N ILE A 66 3.99 -3.91 -8.39
CA ILE A 66 3.34 -3.90 -7.07
C ILE A 66 4.24 -4.60 -6.05
N TYR A 67 4.38 -4.01 -4.87
CA TYR A 67 5.05 -4.62 -3.72
C TYR A 67 4.09 -4.71 -2.53
N VAL A 68 3.94 -5.90 -1.97
CA VAL A 68 3.22 -6.09 -0.71
C VAL A 68 4.23 -6.23 0.41
N LEU A 69 4.19 -5.28 1.34
CA LEU A 69 5.07 -5.22 2.49
C LEU A 69 4.31 -5.72 3.74
N ASP A 70 5.03 -6.32 4.67
CA ASP A 70 4.49 -6.60 6.01
C ASP A 70 4.60 -5.38 6.95
N HIS A 71 4.22 -5.58 8.20
CA HIS A 71 4.27 -4.54 9.24
C HIS A 71 5.70 -4.10 9.62
N GLU A 72 6.72 -4.89 9.28
CA GLU A 72 8.13 -4.55 9.49
C GLU A 72 8.71 -3.78 8.27
N GLY A 73 7.90 -3.55 7.23
CA GLY A 73 8.32 -2.89 6.00
C GLY A 73 9.10 -3.82 5.05
N ILE A 74 9.04 -5.14 5.24
CA ILE A 74 9.74 -6.11 4.41
C ILE A 74 8.84 -6.50 3.23
N ILE A 75 9.38 -6.46 2.01
CA ILE A 75 8.67 -6.92 0.81
C ILE A 75 8.48 -8.44 0.90
N ARG A 76 7.24 -8.90 1.00
CA ARG A 76 6.88 -10.34 1.02
C ARG A 76 6.37 -10.83 -0.33
N TYR A 77 5.78 -9.94 -1.12
CA TYR A 77 5.27 -10.26 -2.46
C TYR A 77 5.65 -9.18 -3.47
N LYS A 78 5.91 -9.61 -4.71
CA LYS A 78 6.22 -8.74 -5.85
C LYS A 78 5.36 -9.13 -7.05
N GLY A 79 4.75 -8.14 -7.70
CA GLY A 79 4.04 -8.31 -8.98
C GLY A 79 2.71 -9.06 -8.89
N VAL A 80 2.19 -9.30 -7.68
CA VAL A 80 0.86 -9.89 -7.48
C VAL A 80 -0.24 -8.92 -7.90
N ARG A 81 -1.31 -9.43 -8.52
CA ARG A 81 -2.43 -8.64 -9.07
C ARG A 81 -3.75 -9.39 -8.89
N GLY A 82 -4.87 -8.67 -8.93
CA GLY A 82 -6.20 -9.27 -8.80
C GLY A 82 -6.33 -10.05 -7.50
N ASN A 83 -6.95 -11.24 -7.55
CA ASN A 83 -7.16 -12.07 -6.36
C ASN A 83 -5.86 -12.44 -5.64
N ALA A 84 -4.75 -12.66 -6.36
CA ALA A 84 -3.46 -12.96 -5.73
C ALA A 84 -2.91 -11.78 -4.89
N MET A 85 -3.30 -10.54 -5.23
CA MET A 85 -2.98 -9.38 -4.40
C MET A 85 -3.85 -9.36 -3.13
N ASP A 86 -5.14 -9.65 -3.27
CA ASP A 86 -6.07 -9.70 -2.13
C ASP A 86 -5.63 -10.77 -1.13
N ASP A 87 -5.28 -11.97 -1.61
CA ASP A 87 -4.81 -13.08 -0.78
C ASP A 87 -3.50 -12.73 -0.07
N ALA A 88 -2.55 -12.08 -0.76
CA ALA A 88 -1.29 -11.64 -0.16
C ALA A 88 -1.50 -10.61 0.96
N VAL A 89 -2.41 -9.65 0.75
CA VAL A 89 -2.76 -8.67 1.78
C VAL A 89 -3.43 -9.35 2.97
N GLU A 90 -4.36 -10.26 2.73
CA GLU A 90 -5.07 -10.98 3.80
C GLU A 90 -4.15 -11.90 4.60
N ASP A 91 -3.22 -12.60 3.96
CA ASP A 91 -2.21 -13.43 4.63
C ASP A 91 -1.35 -12.61 5.60
N LEU A 92 -0.85 -11.44 5.17
CA LEU A 92 -0.05 -10.58 6.03
C LEU A 92 -0.87 -9.96 7.16
N LEU A 93 -2.13 -9.59 6.91
CA LEU A 93 -3.04 -9.11 7.96
C LEU A 93 -3.39 -10.21 8.98
N GLY A 94 -3.57 -11.45 8.52
CA GLY A 94 -3.76 -12.61 9.39
C GLY A 94 -2.55 -12.86 10.29
N LYS A 95 -1.33 -12.72 9.74
CA LYS A 95 -0.08 -12.84 10.52
C LYS A 95 0.10 -11.71 11.54
N VAL A 96 -0.35 -10.50 11.23
CA VAL A 96 -0.39 -9.38 12.19
C VAL A 96 -1.35 -9.68 13.35
N SER A 97 -2.43 -10.43 13.13
CA SER A 97 -3.33 -10.87 14.20
C SER A 97 -2.80 -12.05 15.04
N ALA A 98 -1.80 -12.78 14.53
CA ALA A 98 -1.16 -13.90 15.22
C ALA A 98 0.20 -13.53 15.87
N GLY A 99 0.69 -12.31 15.65
CA GLY A 99 1.98 -11.83 16.13
C GLY A 99 1.85 -10.59 17.00
N ASN A 100 1.44 -10.77 18.27
CA ASN A 100 1.83 -9.97 19.44
C ASN A 100 1.20 -10.60 20.69
N VAL A 101 1.95 -11.44 21.42
CA VAL A 101 1.57 -11.85 22.77
C VAL A 101 2.04 -10.78 23.73
N ILE A 102 1.09 -10.04 24.32
CA ILE A 102 1.35 -9.05 25.38
C ILE A 102 0.58 -9.49 26.63
N HIS A 103 1.25 -9.51 27.79
CA HIS A 103 0.63 -9.79 29.08
C HIS A 103 -0.22 -8.58 29.52
N ALA A 104 -1.54 -8.75 29.55
CA ALA A 104 -2.48 -7.69 29.88
C ALA A 104 -2.65 -7.52 31.40
N THR A 105 -2.45 -6.29 31.87
CA THR A 105 -2.98 -5.75 33.14
C THR A 105 -4.06 -4.71 32.83
N SER A 106 -4.87 -4.35 33.81
CA SER A 106 -5.96 -3.37 33.65
C SER A 106 -5.49 -1.98 33.17
N GLU A 107 -4.22 -1.62 33.40
CA GLU A 107 -3.63 -0.37 32.89
C GLU A 107 -3.17 -0.45 31.44
N THR A 108 -2.84 -1.64 30.91
CA THR A 108 -2.29 -1.77 29.56
C THR A 108 -3.36 -1.76 28.45
N PHE A 109 -4.65 -1.92 28.81
CA PHE A 109 -5.75 -1.98 27.85
C PHE A 109 -6.21 -0.60 27.34
N ALA A 110 -6.07 0.46 28.14
CA ALA A 110 -6.52 1.80 27.76
C ALA A 110 -5.60 2.51 26.75
N THR A 111 -4.34 2.09 26.65
CA THR A 111 -3.30 2.82 25.91
C THR A 111 -3.15 2.37 24.45
N HIS A 112 -3.70 1.23 24.05
CA HIS A 112 -3.44 0.59 22.74
C HIS A 112 -4.42 0.94 21.60
N LEU A 113 -5.31 1.91 21.79
CA LEU A 113 -6.29 2.31 20.76
C LEU A 113 -5.72 3.20 19.63
N ASN A 114 -4.43 3.60 19.67
CA ASN A 114 -3.92 4.69 18.82
C ASN A 114 -2.70 4.41 17.92
N ALA A 115 -2.18 3.19 17.84
CA ALA A 115 -1.03 2.85 16.99
C ALA A 115 -1.13 1.34 16.68
N GLU A 116 -0.94 0.77 15.49
CA GLU A 116 -0.30 1.16 14.23
C GLU A 116 -0.74 0.15 13.15
N LYS A 117 -0.58 0.50 11.87
CA LYS A 117 -1.17 -0.21 10.73
C LYS A 117 -0.12 -0.81 9.79
N PRO A 118 -0.30 -2.02 9.20
CA PRO A 118 0.38 -2.39 7.97
C PRO A 118 0.06 -1.48 6.77
N LEU A 119 0.97 -1.51 5.79
CA LEU A 119 1.02 -0.64 4.61
C LEU A 119 1.34 -1.47 3.35
N LEU A 120 0.59 -1.24 2.26
CA LEU A 120 0.78 -1.70 0.89
C LEU A 120 1.33 -0.55 0.04
N LEU A 121 2.35 -0.83 -0.78
CA LEU A 121 2.97 0.13 -1.72
C LEU A 121 2.74 -0.32 -3.17
N ASP A 122 2.02 0.51 -3.92
CA ASP A 122 1.63 0.27 -5.31
C ASP A 122 2.31 1.28 -6.25
N PHE A 123 3.12 0.81 -7.19
CA PHE A 123 3.84 1.65 -8.15
C PHE A 123 3.22 1.51 -9.54
N TYR A 124 2.65 2.61 -10.05
CA TYR A 124 1.91 2.61 -11.31
C TYR A 124 2.15 3.84 -12.17
N ALA A 125 1.85 3.71 -13.46
CA ALA A 125 1.88 4.79 -14.44
C ALA A 125 0.66 4.72 -15.36
N ASP A 126 0.18 5.88 -15.84
CA ASP A 126 -1.11 6.06 -16.53
C ASP A 126 -1.02 6.16 -18.05
N TRP A 127 0.16 5.91 -18.62
CA TRP A 127 0.42 5.99 -20.06
C TRP A 127 0.08 4.70 -20.81
#